data_AF-A0A1F9WYB7-F1
#
_entry.id   AF-A0A1F9WYB7-F1
#
_cell.length_a   1.000
_cell.length_b   1.000
_cell.length_c   1.000
_cell.angle_alpha   90.00
_cell.angle_beta   90.00
_cell.angle_gamma   90.00
#
_symmetry.space_group_name_H-M   'P 1'
#
loop_
_entity.id
_entity.type
_entity.pdbx_description
1 polymer ?
#
loop_
_entity_poly.entity_id
_entity_poly.type
_entity_poly.pdbx_seq_one_letter_code
_entity_poly.pdbx_strand_id
1 'polypeptide(L)'
;MTIKKSFKILKWADWDHEINTAVGEFYSKYKHYPNIFLTNACTYIKMDAYTNKTQRQRKNCTDRNTSKPPKASDTGELHSFVGKGYNLEFCLDEKLPDNYFYLVFDPKAKIISNTKRDRHAKPTKKPA
;
A
#
# COMPACT_ATOMS: atom_id res chain seq x y z
N MET A 1 -2.54 9.30 19.72
CA MET A 1 -3.45 10.14 18.94
C MET A 1 -3.52 9.54 17.55
N THR A 2 -4.72 9.27 17.05
CA THR A 2 -4.95 8.70 15.72
C THR A 2 -5.58 9.77 14.84
N ILE A 3 -5.03 9.99 13.65
CA ILE A 3 -5.51 11.02 12.71
C ILE A 3 -6.13 10.31 11.53
N LYS A 4 -7.38 10.63 11.16
CA LYS A 4 -8.03 10.09 9.97
C LYS A 4 -8.54 11.20 9.05
N LYS A 5 -8.52 10.95 7.74
CA LYS A 5 -9.14 11.83 6.73
C LYS A 5 -9.69 11.01 5.57
N SER A 6 -10.91 11.32 5.15
CA SER A 6 -11.58 10.66 4.02
C SER A 6 -11.18 11.30 2.70
N PHE A 7 -11.10 10.45 1.68
CA PHE A 7 -10.88 10.81 0.29
C PHE A 7 -11.76 9.93 -0.60
N LYS A 8 -11.85 10.31 -1.87
CA LYS A 8 -12.65 9.61 -2.88
C LYS A 8 -11.79 9.33 -4.11
N ILE A 9 -11.98 8.14 -4.67
CA ILE A 9 -11.38 7.76 -5.96
C ILE A 9 -12.32 8.18 -7.08
N LEU A 10 -11.82 9.00 -7.99
CA LEU A 10 -12.56 9.51 -9.13
C LEU A 10 -12.13 8.80 -10.42
N LYS A 11 -10.83 8.53 -10.57
CA LYS A 11 -10.24 7.95 -11.78
C LYS A 11 -9.53 6.65 -11.47
N TRP A 12 -10.22 5.55 -11.73
CA TRP A 12 -9.69 4.20 -11.53
C TRP A 12 -8.47 3.85 -12.40
N ALA A 13 -8.31 4.47 -13.56
CA ALA A 13 -7.11 4.28 -14.39
C ALA A 13 -5.82 4.82 -13.76
N ASP A 14 -5.93 5.79 -12.84
CA ASP A 14 -4.81 6.46 -12.17
C ASP A 14 -5.02 6.48 -10.64
N TRP A 15 -5.63 5.44 -10.08
CA TRP A 15 -5.92 5.36 -8.65
C TRP A 15 -4.63 5.46 -7.80
N ASP A 16 -3.50 4.97 -8.30
CA ASP A 16 -2.18 5.09 -7.67
C ASP A 16 -1.76 6.57 -7.51
N HIS A 17 -2.07 7.39 -8.51
CA HIS A 17 -1.81 8.82 -8.47
C HIS A 17 -2.76 9.55 -7.53
N GLU A 18 -4.02 9.14 -7.48
CA GLU A 18 -5.00 9.70 -6.54
C GLU A 18 -4.63 9.40 -5.08
N ILE A 19 -4.12 8.21 -4.77
CA ILE A 19 -3.58 7.89 -3.44
C ILE A 19 -2.37 8.77 -3.13
N ASN A 20 -1.41 8.87 -4.04
CA ASN A 20 -0.23 9.74 -3.84
C ASN A 20 -0.63 11.19 -3.56
N THR A 21 -1.61 11.70 -4.30
CA THR A 21 -2.16 13.05 -4.11
C THR A 21 -2.81 13.20 -2.74
N ALA A 22 -3.65 12.24 -2.35
CA ALA A 22 -4.31 12.22 -1.03
C ALA A 22 -3.31 12.15 0.12
N VAL A 23 -2.23 11.37 -0.02
CA VAL A 23 -1.14 11.29 0.96
C VAL A 23 -0.39 12.62 1.06
N GLY A 24 -0.10 13.27 -0.06
CA GLY A 24 0.53 14.59 -0.09
C GLY A 24 -0.34 15.65 0.61
N GLU A 25 -1.66 15.61 0.39
CA GLU A 25 -2.61 16.50 1.05
C GLU A 25 -2.72 16.20 2.55
N PHE A 26 -2.74 14.92 2.94
CA PHE A 26 -2.73 14.48 4.34
C PHE A 26 -1.47 14.99 5.05
N TYR A 27 -0.30 14.78 4.47
CA TYR A 27 0.98 15.24 5.03
C TYR A 27 1.05 16.76 5.11
N SER A 28 0.59 17.47 4.07
CA SER A 28 0.59 18.94 4.06
C SER A 28 -0.20 19.52 5.23
N LYS A 29 -1.33 18.88 5.58
CA LYS A 29 -2.23 19.29 6.66
C LYS A 29 -1.76 18.85 8.05
N TYR A 30 -1.34 17.60 8.20
CA TYR A 30 -1.08 17.00 9.52
C TYR A 30 0.40 16.82 9.84
N LYS A 31 1.30 17.07 8.89
CA LYS A 31 2.76 16.88 8.99
C LYS A 31 3.19 15.46 9.36
N HIS A 32 2.31 14.49 9.15
CA HIS A 32 2.55 13.06 9.36
C HIS A 32 2.12 12.29 8.11
N TYR A 33 2.90 11.28 7.73
CA TYR A 33 2.49 10.35 6.68
C TYR A 33 1.49 9.34 7.25
N PRO A 34 0.40 9.03 6.53
CA PRO A 34 -0.49 7.96 6.93
C PRO A 34 0.22 6.61 6.76
N ASN A 35 -0.19 5.63 7.57
CA ASN A 35 0.32 4.26 7.54
C ASN A 35 -0.77 3.21 7.28
N ILE A 36 -2.04 3.59 7.32
CA ILE A 36 -3.17 2.70 7.06
C ILE A 36 -4.04 3.31 5.96
N PHE A 37 -4.45 2.47 5.03
CA PHE A 37 -5.44 2.73 4.01
C PHE A 37 -6.69 1.91 4.30
N LEU A 38 -7.76 2.56 4.77
CA LEU A 38 -9.04 1.92 5.04
C LEU A 38 -9.97 2.08 3.84
N THR A 39 -10.52 0.98 3.36
CA THR A 39 -11.51 0.99 2.28
C THR A 39 -12.48 -0.17 2.41
N ASN A 40 -13.58 -0.18 1.66
CA ASN A 40 -14.48 -1.32 1.66
C ASN A 40 -14.00 -2.41 0.68
N ALA A 41 -14.57 -3.61 0.82
CA ALA A 41 -14.21 -4.76 -0.02
C ALA A 41 -14.42 -4.48 -1.52
N CYS A 42 -15.53 -3.82 -1.90
CA CYS A 42 -15.82 -3.49 -3.30
C CYS A 42 -14.75 -2.61 -3.95
N THR A 43 -14.31 -1.58 -3.22
CA THR A 43 -13.28 -0.64 -3.68
C THR A 43 -11.92 -1.32 -3.72
N TYR A 44 -11.61 -2.16 -2.72
CA TYR A 44 -10.41 -2.98 -2.70
C TYR A 44 -10.33 -3.95 -3.89
N ILE A 45 -11.41 -4.68 -4.19
CA ILE A 45 -11.47 -5.61 -5.34
C ILE A 45 -11.25 -4.85 -6.66
N LYS A 46 -11.81 -3.64 -6.79
CA LYS A 46 -11.54 -2.79 -7.96
C LYS A 46 -10.07 -2.43 -8.03
N MET A 47 -9.45 -1.98 -6.94
CA MET A 47 -8.00 -1.70 -6.93
C MET A 47 -7.18 -2.89 -7.36
N ASP A 48 -7.47 -4.07 -6.81
CA ASP A 48 -6.77 -5.30 -7.15
C ASP A 48 -6.91 -5.64 -8.64
N ALA A 49 -8.12 -5.52 -9.18
CA ALA A 49 -8.38 -5.73 -10.61
C ALA A 49 -7.62 -4.75 -11.52
N TYR A 50 -7.54 -3.46 -11.16
CA TYR A 50 -6.78 -2.47 -11.94
C TYR A 50 -5.27 -2.68 -11.82
N THR A 51 -4.80 -3.00 -10.62
CA THR A 51 -3.40 -3.35 -10.33
C THR A 51 -2.97 -4.56 -11.16
N ASN A 52 -3.86 -5.54 -11.32
CA ASN A 52 -3.58 -6.73 -12.11
C ASN A 52 -3.63 -6.49 -13.64
N LYS A 53 -4.29 -5.41 -14.09
CA LYS A 53 -4.36 -5.04 -15.52
C LYS A 53 -3.19 -4.22 -16.01
N THR A 54 -2.56 -3.41 -15.16
CA THR A 54 -1.47 -2.51 -15.59
C THR A 54 -0.20 -2.68 -14.76
N GLN A 55 0.90 -3.04 -15.43
CA GLN A 55 2.20 -3.25 -14.81
C GLN A 55 2.77 -1.99 -14.12
N ARG A 56 2.32 -0.79 -14.51
CA ARG A 56 2.66 0.48 -13.85
C ARG A 56 2.18 0.48 -12.39
N GLN A 57 0.93 0.10 -12.15
CA GLN A 57 0.29 0.18 -10.83
C GLN A 57 0.87 -0.85 -9.86
N ARG A 58 1.34 -2.00 -10.36
CA ARG A 58 2.03 -3.04 -9.57
C ARG A 58 3.31 -2.58 -8.88
N LYS A 59 4.01 -1.58 -9.41
CA LYS A 59 5.33 -1.16 -8.89
C LYS A 59 5.27 -0.62 -7.46
N ASN A 60 4.15 0.01 -7.11
CA ASN A 60 3.94 0.63 -5.81
C ASN A 60 3.17 -0.30 -4.86
N CYS A 61 2.86 -1.51 -5.28
CA CYS A 61 2.03 -2.43 -4.51
C CYS A 61 2.86 -3.64 -4.06
N THR A 62 2.59 -4.15 -2.87
CA THR A 62 3.20 -5.40 -2.39
C THR A 62 2.16 -6.49 -2.29
N ASP A 63 2.57 -7.70 -2.64
CA ASP A 63 1.79 -8.91 -2.46
C ASP A 63 1.90 -9.39 -0.99
N ARG A 64 0.77 -9.80 -0.41
CA ARG A 64 0.68 -10.33 0.95
C ARG A 64 1.61 -11.51 1.21
N ASN A 65 1.75 -12.41 0.24
CA ASN A 65 2.49 -13.67 0.39
C ASN A 65 3.98 -13.51 0.21
N THR A 66 4.41 -12.56 -0.62
CA THR A 66 5.82 -12.44 -1.02
C THR A 66 6.49 -11.17 -0.49
N SER A 67 5.71 -10.20 0.02
CA SER A 67 6.19 -8.85 0.39
C SER A 67 7.00 -8.17 -0.74
N LYS A 68 6.81 -8.64 -1.98
CA LYS A 68 7.49 -8.17 -3.18
C LYS A 68 6.44 -7.59 -4.13
N PRO A 69 6.85 -6.75 -5.09
CA PRO A 69 5.96 -6.34 -6.17
C PRO A 69 5.45 -7.58 -6.92
N PRO A 70 4.14 -7.69 -7.20
CA PRO A 70 3.59 -8.85 -7.90
C PRO A 70 4.22 -8.99 -9.29
N LYS A 71 4.68 -10.20 -9.67
CA LYS A 71 5.22 -10.46 -11.01
C LYS A 71 4.08 -10.50 -12.04
N ALA A 72 4.41 -10.32 -13.32
CA ALA A 72 3.43 -10.29 -14.42
C ALA A 72 2.44 -11.48 -14.40
N SER A 73 2.92 -12.67 -14.01
CA SER A 73 2.16 -13.92 -13.91
C SER A 73 1.45 -14.17 -12.59
N ASP A 74 1.69 -13.35 -11.56
CA ASP A 74 1.16 -13.61 -10.21
C ASP A 74 -0.21 -12.95 -10.04
N THR A 75 -1.20 -13.75 -9.64
CA THR A 75 -2.50 -13.29 -9.12
C THR A 75 -2.31 -12.98 -7.63
N GLY A 76 -1.57 -11.92 -7.33
CA GLY A 76 -1.23 -11.54 -5.96
C GLY A 76 -2.31 -10.64 -5.33
N GLU A 77 -2.67 -10.91 -4.07
CA GLU A 77 -3.55 -10.04 -3.29
C GLU A 77 -2.80 -8.76 -2.86
N LEU A 78 -3.41 -7.61 -3.12
CA LEU A 78 -2.90 -6.29 -2.75
C LEU A 78 -2.78 -6.13 -1.22
N HIS A 79 -1.57 -6.09 -0.66
CA HIS A 79 -1.39 -6.00 0.80
C HIS A 79 -1.00 -4.61 1.29
N SER A 80 -0.08 -3.95 0.59
CA SER A 80 0.36 -2.61 0.95
C SER A 80 0.64 -1.76 -0.28
N PHE A 81 0.56 -0.44 -0.10
CA PHE A 81 0.93 0.56 -1.10
C PHE A 81 2.12 1.37 -0.60
N VAL A 82 3.24 1.28 -1.31
CA VAL A 82 4.50 1.96 -1.00
C VAL A 82 4.65 3.15 -1.92
N GLY A 83 4.76 4.34 -1.31
CA GLY A 83 5.10 5.56 -2.01
C GLY A 83 6.44 6.12 -1.53
N LYS A 84 6.76 7.33 -2.01
CA LYS A 84 8.03 7.98 -1.66
C LYS A 84 7.97 8.48 -0.21
N GLY A 85 8.54 7.70 0.71
CA GLY A 85 8.65 8.06 2.14
C GLY A 85 7.48 7.58 3.01
N TYR A 86 6.58 6.74 2.48
CA TYR A 86 5.46 6.18 3.23
C TYR A 86 5.10 4.78 2.75
N ASN A 87 4.45 4.01 3.63
CA ASN A 87 3.88 2.70 3.33
C ASN A 87 2.49 2.64 3.94
N LEU A 88 1.50 2.25 3.15
CA LEU A 88 0.11 2.12 3.55
C LEU A 88 -0.26 0.65 3.59
N GLU A 89 -0.69 0.15 4.74
CA GLU A 89 -1.30 -1.16 4.84
C GLU A 89 -2.79 -1.07 4.48
N PHE A 90 -3.25 -1.94 3.58
CA PHE A 90 -4.65 -2.02 3.23
C PHE A 90 -5.43 -2.70 4.37
N CYS A 91 -6.50 -2.05 4.81
CA CYS A 91 -7.41 -2.56 5.81
C CYS A 91 -8.85 -2.39 5.33
N LEU A 92 -9.68 -3.40 5.59
CA LEU A 92 -11.05 -3.43 5.11
C LEU A 92 -12.03 -2.93 6.18
N ASP A 93 -12.90 -2.01 5.80
CA ASP A 93 -14.03 -1.54 6.62
C ASP A 93 -15.29 -1.50 5.73
N GLU A 94 -16.20 -2.45 5.95
CA GLU A 94 -17.44 -2.57 5.17
C GLU A 94 -18.41 -1.41 5.39
N LYS A 95 -18.21 -0.59 6.42
CA LYS A 95 -19.04 0.59 6.69
C LYS A 95 -18.73 1.76 5.75
N LEU A 96 -17.66 1.66 4.96
CA LEU A 96 -17.27 2.68 4.00
C LEU A 96 -18.12 2.60 2.72
N PRO A 97 -18.58 3.74 2.19
CA PRO A 97 -19.22 3.79 0.89
C PRO A 97 -18.24 3.49 -0.24
N ASP A 98 -18.78 3.01 -1.36
CA ASP A 98 -18.00 2.67 -2.55
C ASP A 98 -17.19 3.85 -3.09
N ASN A 99 -15.96 3.54 -3.52
CA ASN A 99 -14.98 4.48 -4.04
C ASN A 99 -14.46 5.49 -2.99
N TYR A 100 -14.80 5.33 -1.70
CA TYR A 100 -14.20 6.11 -0.63
C TYR A 100 -13.13 5.33 0.12
N PHE A 101 -12.19 6.08 0.67
CA PHE A 101 -11.15 5.54 1.55
C PHE A 101 -10.80 6.53 2.65
N TYR A 102 -10.28 6.02 3.76
CA TYR A 102 -9.62 6.84 4.77
C TYR A 102 -8.12 6.60 4.72
N LEU A 103 -7.37 7.69 4.78
CA LEU A 103 -5.97 7.65 5.20
C LEU A 103 -5.92 7.86 6.70
N VAL A 104 -5.22 6.96 7.39
CA VAL A 104 -5.07 7.01 8.83
C VAL A 104 -3.59 7.02 9.18
N PHE A 105 -3.22 7.92 10.08
CA PHE A 105 -1.97 7.86 10.82
C PHE A 105 -2.27 7.35 12.24
N ASP A 106 -1.73 6.17 12.55
CA ASP A 106 -1.74 5.61 13.88
C ASP A 106 -0.30 5.27 14.32
N PRO A 107 0.29 6.02 15.28
CA PRO A 107 1.65 5.75 15.76
C PRO A 107 1.79 4.43 16.52
N LYS A 108 0.67 3.82 16.96
CA LYS A 108 0.65 2.53 17.66
C LYS A 108 0.39 1.35 16.73
N ALA A 109 0.02 1.59 15.47
CA ALA A 109 -0.15 0.52 14.51
C ALA A 109 1.20 -0.18 14.32
N LYS A 110 1.25 -1.46 14.68
CA LYS A 110 2.37 -2.33 14.34
C LYS A 110 2.29 -2.56 12.84
N ILE A 111 2.92 -1.69 12.07
CA ILE A 111 3.14 -1.93 10.64
C ILE A 111 3.95 -3.23 10.58
N ILE A 112 3.32 -4.33 10.13
CA ILE A 112 3.98 -5.63 9.97
C ILE A 112 4.74 -5.54 8.65
N SER A 113 5.73 -4.66 8.59
CA SER A 113 6.75 -4.77 7.57
C SER A 113 7.56 -6.02 7.93
N ASN A 114 7.35 -7.13 7.22
CA ASN A 114 8.20 -8.32 7.29
C ASN A 114 9.58 -8.01 6.66
N THR A 115 10.26 -7.00 7.19
CA THR A 115 11.61 -6.58 6.76
C THR A 115 12.66 -7.19 7.68
N LYS A 116 12.57 -8.50 7.97
CA LYS A 116 13.69 -9.26 8.55
C LYS A 116 13.68 -10.70 8.05
N ARG A 117 14.78 -11.05 7.35
CA ARG A 117 15.38 -12.36 7.00
C ARG A 117 15.65 -12.37 5.49
N ASP A 118 16.87 -12.42 4.96
CA ASP A 118 18.19 -12.73 5.47
C ASP A 118 19.21 -11.94 4.65
N ARG A 119 20.16 -11.26 5.31
CA ARG A 119 21.42 -10.95 4.63
C ARG A 119 22.17 -12.28 4.53
N HIS A 120 21.96 -13.03 3.44
CA HIS A 120 22.84 -14.13 3.13
C HIS A 120 24.27 -13.58 3.08
N ALA A 121 25.07 -14.05 4.03
CA ALA A 121 26.47 -13.73 4.14
C ALA A 121 27.17 -14.01 2.81
N LYS A 122 28.07 -13.11 2.41
CA LYS A 122 28.98 -13.29 1.28
C LYS A 122 29.65 -14.68 1.39
N PRO A 123 29.77 -15.45 0.30
CA PRO A 123 30.62 -16.63 0.31
C PRO A 123 32.07 -16.14 0.49
N THR A 124 32.65 -16.43 1.66
CA THR A 124 34.08 -16.33 1.87
C THR A 124 34.76 -17.38 1.00
N LYS A 125 35.48 -16.90 -0.02
CA LYS A 125 36.46 -17.69 -0.76
C LYS A 125 37.40 -18.38 0.23
N LYS A 126 37.54 -19.69 0.15
CA LYS A 126 38.69 -20.40 0.72
C LYS A 126 39.75 -20.56 -0.38
N PRO A 127 41.01 -20.15 -0.16
CA PRO A 127 42.07 -20.31 -1.14
C PRO A 127 42.75 -21.69 -1.04
N ALA A 128 43.33 -22.08 -2.18
CA ALA A 128 44.29 -23.17 -2.45
C ALA A 128 43.81 -24.60 -2.17
#